data_AF-A0A353QJP5-F1
#
_entry.id   AF-A0A353QJP5-F1
#
_cell.length_a   1.000
_cell.length_b   1.000
_cell.length_c   1.000
_cell.angle_alpha   90.00
_cell.angle_beta   90.00
_cell.angle_gamma   90.00
#
_symmetry.space_group_name_H-M   'P 1'
#
loop_
_entity.id
_entity.type
_entity.pdbx_description
1 polymer ?
#
loop_
_entity_poly.entity_id
_entity_poly.type
_entity_poly.pdbx_seq_one_letter_code
_entity_poly.pdbx_strand_id
1 'polypeptide(L)'
;FGGRAAFNSRFRSRGGDVNVKQSLIRVSRRLYEEHGQEAVIGVLRHELCHLFLFRDGLPYTHRSKEFKELAAAVDAPRFAPPIERNRQPKRYRRFYYACPVCGSRFKTNAKIHAPCPHCHQATLLYTGTRKTTHPL
;
A
#
# COMPACT_ATOMS: atom_id res chain seq x y z
N PHE A 1 -6.80 20.57 23.18
CA PHE A 1 -6.57 19.50 22.19
C PHE A 1 -5.26 19.79 21.48
N GLY A 2 -4.27 18.90 21.57
CA GLY A 2 -2.96 19.07 20.93
C GLY A 2 -2.68 17.83 20.08
N GLY A 3 -2.38 18.04 18.80
CA GLY A 3 -2.13 16.97 17.85
C GLY A 3 -1.55 17.54 16.56
N ARG A 4 -0.95 16.69 15.74
CA ARG A 4 -0.41 17.07 14.44
C ARG A 4 -1.16 16.34 13.34
N ALA A 5 -1.35 17.03 12.21
CA ALA A 5 -1.84 16.43 10.99
C ALA A 5 -0.79 16.61 9.88
N ALA A 6 -0.54 15.58 9.09
CA ALA A 6 0.41 15.65 7.98
C ALA A 6 -0.06 14.83 6.78
N PHE A 7 0.35 15.22 5.59
CA PHE A 7 0.21 14.38 4.42
C PHE A 7 1.23 13.23 4.44
N ASN A 8 0.82 12.06 3.96
CA ASN A 8 1.67 10.90 3.74
C ASN A 8 1.58 10.43 2.29
N SER A 9 2.60 10.73 1.49
CA SER A 9 2.71 10.36 0.08
C SER A 9 2.98 8.86 -0.14
N ARG A 10 3.29 8.09 0.91
CA ARG A 10 3.47 6.63 0.82
C ARG A 10 2.14 5.88 0.77
N PHE A 11 1.03 6.50 1.15
CA PHE A 11 -0.29 5.87 1.05
C PHE A 11 -0.73 5.76 -0.41
N ARG A 12 -0.80 4.51 -0.89
CA ARG A 12 -1.15 4.20 -2.29
C ARG A 12 -2.63 3.87 -2.50
N SER A 13 -3.28 3.33 -1.47
CA SER A 13 -4.68 2.88 -1.50
C SER A 13 -5.41 3.13 -0.17
N ARG A 14 -4.72 3.72 0.82
CA ARG A 14 -5.27 4.05 2.15
C ARG A 14 -5.62 5.53 2.17
N GLY A 15 -6.79 5.87 2.71
CA GLY A 15 -7.22 7.27 2.87
C GLY A 15 -6.42 8.02 3.94
N GLY A 16 -6.30 7.43 5.14
CA GLY A 16 -5.52 7.97 6.25
C GLY A 16 -5.23 6.92 7.32
N ASP A 17 -4.52 7.34 8.36
CA ASP A 17 -4.47 6.65 9.65
C ASP A 17 -4.14 7.62 10.80
N VAL A 18 -4.28 7.12 12.02
CA VAL A 18 -3.87 7.82 13.25
C VAL A 18 -2.88 6.99 14.06
N ASN A 19 -1.83 7.66 14.55
CA ASN A 19 -1.04 7.16 15.67
C ASN A 19 -1.57 7.81 16.96
N VAL A 20 -2.43 7.08 17.66
CA VAL A 20 -3.13 7.58 18.86
C VAL A 20 -2.17 7.94 20.00
N LYS A 21 -1.05 7.21 20.16
CA LYS A 21 -0.04 7.50 21.19
C LYS A 21 0.71 8.81 20.94
N GLN A 22 0.91 9.14 19.66
CA GLN A 22 1.61 10.37 19.25
C GLN A 22 0.66 11.52 18.89
N SER A 23 -0.67 11.30 19.00
CA SER A 23 -1.69 12.24 18.53
C SER A 23 -1.39 12.79 17.12
N LEU A 24 -0.99 11.88 16.21
CA LEU A 24 -0.59 12.21 14.84
C LEU A 24 -1.56 11.58 13.85
N ILE A 25 -2.27 12.42 13.11
CA ILE A 25 -3.12 12.02 11.99
C ILE A 25 -2.33 12.14 10.69
N ARG A 26 -2.40 11.12 9.84
CA ARG A 26 -1.78 11.13 8.52
C ARG A 26 -2.85 10.93 7.47
N VAL A 27 -2.91 11.83 6.49
CA VAL A 27 -3.85 11.71 5.36
C VAL A 27 -3.06 11.45 4.09
N SER A 28 -3.61 10.64 3.20
CA SER A 28 -3.01 10.40 1.88
C SER A 28 -3.00 11.68 1.06
N ARG A 29 -1.82 12.07 0.57
CA ARG A 29 -1.71 13.15 -0.44
C ARG A 29 -2.48 12.77 -1.71
N ARG A 30 -2.46 11.49 -2.07
CA ARG A 30 -3.15 11.01 -3.27
C ARG A 30 -4.68 11.09 -3.17
N LEU A 31 -5.23 10.95 -1.97
CA LEU A 31 -6.65 11.16 -1.73
C LEU A 31 -7.06 12.59 -2.08
N TYR A 32 -6.25 13.58 -1.65
CA TYR A 32 -6.46 14.98 -1.99
C TYR A 32 -6.38 15.22 -3.50
N GLU A 33 -5.39 14.63 -4.15
CA GLU A 33 -5.18 14.78 -5.60
C GLU A 33 -6.34 14.18 -6.43
N GLU A 34 -6.90 13.04 -6.01
CA GLU A 34 -7.95 12.34 -6.78
C GLU A 34 -9.37 12.77 -6.41
N HIS A 35 -9.64 13.06 -5.14
CA HIS A 35 -10.99 13.27 -4.60
C HIS A 35 -11.18 14.64 -3.92
N GLY A 36 -10.14 15.47 -3.88
CA GLY A 36 -10.21 16.84 -3.40
C GLY A 36 -10.25 16.99 -1.87
N GLN A 37 -10.55 18.21 -1.45
CA GLN A 37 -10.50 18.63 -0.05
C GLN A 37 -11.57 17.97 0.83
N GLU A 38 -12.80 17.80 0.32
CA GLU A 38 -13.89 17.21 1.10
C GLU A 38 -13.59 15.76 1.51
N ALA A 39 -12.94 14.99 0.63
CA ALA A 39 -12.48 13.64 0.95
C ALA A 39 -11.42 13.64 2.06
N VAL A 40 -10.51 14.63 2.06
CA VAL A 40 -9.53 14.83 3.14
C VAL A 40 -10.22 15.17 4.45
N ILE A 41 -11.20 16.08 4.44
CA ILE A 41 -11.98 16.46 5.63
C ILE A 41 -12.70 15.23 6.20
N GLY A 42 -13.33 14.42 5.35
CA GLY A 42 -13.99 13.18 5.76
C GLY A 42 -13.02 12.21 6.46
N VAL A 43 -11.82 12.02 5.90
CA VAL A 43 -10.78 11.20 6.53
C VAL A 43 -10.28 11.83 7.83
N LEU A 44 -10.08 13.14 7.90
CA LEU A 44 -9.68 13.80 9.14
C LEU A 44 -10.72 13.60 10.25
N ARG A 45 -12.01 13.76 9.95
CA ARG A 45 -13.11 13.50 10.90
C ARG A 45 -13.07 12.05 11.39
N HIS A 46 -12.88 11.09 10.48
CA HIS A 46 -12.75 9.67 10.80
C HIS A 46 -11.58 9.39 11.76
N GLU A 47 -10.38 9.89 11.45
CA GLU A 47 -9.19 9.69 12.28
C GLU A 47 -9.29 10.41 13.63
N LEU A 48 -10.02 11.54 13.69
CA LEU A 48 -10.32 12.22 14.94
C LEU A 48 -11.27 11.40 15.83
N CYS A 49 -12.26 10.70 15.26
CA CYS A 49 -13.10 9.79 16.05
C CYS A 49 -12.26 8.72 16.76
N HIS A 50 -11.28 8.13 16.05
CA HIS A 50 -10.35 7.17 16.66
C HIS A 50 -9.56 7.78 17.81
N LEU A 51 -9.01 8.98 17.61
CA LEU A 51 -8.22 9.66 18.63
C LEU A 51 -9.04 10.05 19.86
N PHE A 52 -10.27 10.54 19.64
CA PHE A 52 -11.18 10.96 20.70
C PHE A 52 -11.56 9.79 21.60
N LEU A 53 -12.04 8.69 21.01
CA LEU A 53 -12.42 7.49 21.77
C LEU A 53 -11.23 6.85 22.49
N PHE A 54 -10.03 6.83 21.87
CA PHE A 54 -8.83 6.34 22.54
C PHE A 54 -8.50 7.15 23.80
N ARG A 55 -8.62 8.48 23.73
CA ARG A 55 -8.33 9.37 24.85
C ARG A 55 -9.31 9.16 26.01
N ASP A 56 -10.55 8.84 25.71
CA ASP A 56 -11.60 8.57 26.70
C ASP A 56 -11.55 7.12 27.23
N GLY A 57 -10.58 6.31 26.77
CA GLY A 57 -10.46 4.91 27.17
C GLY A 57 -11.55 4.00 26.59
N LEU A 58 -12.27 4.48 25.57
CA LEU A 58 -13.39 3.77 24.95
C LEU A 58 -12.94 2.90 23.76
N PRO A 59 -13.71 1.86 23.40
CA PRO A 59 -13.45 1.07 22.20
C PRO A 59 -13.45 1.94 20.93
N TYR A 60 -12.31 2.05 20.27
CA TYR A 60 -12.09 2.99 19.15
C TYR A 60 -11.88 2.29 17.80
N THR A 61 -12.33 1.05 17.60
CA THR A 61 -12.16 0.35 16.31
C THR A 61 -13.44 0.43 15.46
N HIS A 62 -13.36 0.25 14.14
CA HIS A 62 -14.54 0.32 13.25
C HIS A 62 -15.68 -0.64 13.60
N ARG A 63 -15.39 -1.68 14.40
CA ARG A 63 -16.38 -2.65 14.86
C ARG A 63 -17.18 -2.17 16.07
N SER A 64 -16.60 -1.29 16.88
CA SER A 64 -17.21 -0.85 18.14
C SER A 64 -18.47 -0.03 17.89
N LYS A 65 -19.37 -0.05 18.87
CA LYS A 65 -20.62 0.69 18.82
C LYS A 65 -20.33 2.19 18.96
N GLU A 66 -19.43 2.52 19.87
CA GLU A 66 -18.97 3.87 20.20
C GLU A 66 -18.38 4.57 18.97
N PHE A 67 -17.56 3.86 18.17
CA PHE A 67 -17.02 4.42 16.94
C PHE A 67 -18.12 4.70 15.91
N LYS A 68 -19.07 3.78 15.73
CA LYS A 68 -20.17 3.94 14.76
C LYS A 68 -21.07 5.11 15.15
N GLU A 69 -21.40 5.23 16.43
CA GLU A 69 -22.24 6.31 16.95
C GLU A 69 -21.55 7.66 16.82
N LEU A 70 -20.28 7.77 17.25
CA LEU A 70 -19.54 9.01 17.13
C LEU A 70 -19.35 9.42 15.67
N ALA A 71 -18.96 8.47 14.80
CA ALA A 71 -18.78 8.75 13.38
C ALA A 71 -20.08 9.25 12.72
N ALA A 72 -21.23 8.66 13.07
CA ALA A 72 -22.52 9.14 12.57
C ALA A 72 -22.86 10.54 13.10
N ALA A 73 -22.60 10.80 14.38
CA ALA A 73 -22.91 12.09 15.01
C ALA A 73 -22.09 13.26 14.41
N VAL A 74 -20.87 13.01 13.93
CA VAL A 74 -20.02 14.05 13.32
C VAL A 74 -19.95 14.00 11.79
N ASP A 75 -20.83 13.21 11.16
CA ASP A 75 -20.84 12.99 9.72
C ASP A 75 -19.44 12.59 9.16
N ALA A 76 -18.79 11.65 9.86
CA ALA A 76 -17.53 11.06 9.44
C ALA A 76 -17.79 9.79 8.61
N PRO A 77 -17.31 9.74 7.35
CA PRO A 77 -17.41 8.52 6.57
C PRO A 77 -16.61 7.39 7.23
N ARG A 78 -17.18 6.18 7.24
CA ARG A 78 -16.47 4.99 7.77
C ARG A 78 -15.32 4.55 6.88
N PHE A 79 -15.37 4.86 5.59
CA PHE A 79 -14.36 4.48 4.62
C PHE A 79 -14.07 5.65 3.69
N ALA A 80 -12.78 5.85 3.38
CA ALA A 80 -12.37 6.78 2.34
C ALA A 80 -12.81 6.26 0.96
N PRO A 81 -13.04 7.16 -0.02
CA PRO A 81 -13.25 6.72 -1.40
C PRO A 81 -12.03 5.94 -1.92
N PRO A 82 -12.24 5.03 -2.88
CA PRO A 82 -11.15 4.24 -3.43
C PRO A 82 -10.13 5.15 -4.11
N ILE A 83 -8.88 5.04 -3.69
CA ILE A 83 -7.76 5.69 -4.38
C ILE A 83 -7.31 4.74 -5.48
N GLU A 84 -7.35 5.19 -6.72
CA GLU A 84 -6.97 4.35 -7.85
C GLU A 84 -5.51 3.95 -7.67
N ARG A 85 -5.22 2.66 -7.48
CA ARG A 85 -3.84 2.20 -7.58
C ARG A 85 -3.43 2.46 -9.02
N ASN A 86 -2.46 3.37 -9.23
CA ASN A 86 -1.74 3.54 -10.49
C ASN A 86 -1.53 2.15 -11.08
N ARG A 87 -2.39 1.77 -12.04
CA ARG A 87 -2.31 0.51 -12.75
C ARG A 87 -1.20 0.66 -13.78
N GLN A 88 -0.02 1.11 -13.34
CA GLN A 88 1.16 0.79 -14.12
C GLN A 88 1.08 -0.72 -14.27
N PRO A 89 0.92 -1.23 -15.51
CA PRO A 89 0.82 -2.66 -15.71
C PRO A 89 2.03 -3.21 -14.99
N LYS A 90 1.83 -4.15 -14.05
CA LYS A 90 2.94 -4.88 -13.45
C LYS A 90 3.74 -5.35 -14.66
N ARG A 91 4.88 -4.73 -14.95
CA ARG A 91 5.73 -5.18 -16.05
C ARG A 91 6.11 -6.56 -15.57
N TYR A 92 5.47 -7.58 -16.12
CA TYR A 92 5.69 -8.97 -15.75
C TYR A 92 7.07 -9.32 -16.28
N ARG A 93 8.10 -8.83 -15.61
CA ARG A 93 9.49 -9.02 -15.97
C ARG A 93 9.81 -10.47 -15.73
N ARG A 94 10.18 -11.16 -16.80
CA ARG A 94 10.74 -12.50 -16.74
C ARG A 94 12.23 -12.38 -17.01
N PHE A 95 13.03 -12.97 -16.14
CA PHE A 95 14.47 -13.01 -16.27
C PHE A 95 14.86 -14.39 -16.81
N TYR A 96 15.69 -14.40 -17.84
CA TYR A 96 16.16 -15.62 -18.49
C TYR A 96 17.65 -15.78 -18.20
N TYR A 97 18.04 -16.94 -17.72
CA TYR A 97 19.38 -17.25 -17.27
C TYR A 97 19.94 -18.46 -18.00
N ALA A 98 21.26 -18.50 -18.15
CA ALA A 98 22.01 -19.73 -18.44
C ALA A 98 23.05 -19.97 -17.35
N CYS A 99 23.25 -21.22 -16.98
CA CYS A 99 24.39 -21.61 -16.15
C CYS A 99 25.65 -21.65 -17.04
N PRO A 100 26.71 -20.89 -16.72
CA PRO A 100 27.95 -20.93 -17.50
C PRO A 100 28.72 -22.26 -17.33
N VAL A 101 28.41 -23.04 -16.29
CA VAL A 101 29.11 -24.31 -15.98
C VAL A 101 28.46 -25.50 -16.68
N CYS A 102 27.14 -25.67 -16.51
CA CYS A 102 26.41 -26.83 -17.05
C CYS A 102 25.50 -26.50 -18.24
N GLY A 103 25.48 -25.25 -18.72
CA GLY A 103 24.67 -24.82 -19.86
C GLY A 103 23.15 -24.78 -19.63
N SER A 104 22.66 -25.22 -18.48
CA SER A 104 21.22 -25.28 -18.19
C SER A 104 20.56 -23.89 -18.25
N ARG A 105 19.37 -23.82 -18.87
CA ARG A 105 18.61 -22.58 -19.06
C ARG A 105 17.40 -22.50 -18.14
N PHE A 106 17.16 -21.34 -17.53
CA PHE A 106 16.09 -21.16 -16.54
C PHE A 106 15.40 -19.81 -16.70
N LYS A 107 14.14 -19.73 -16.27
CA LYS A 107 13.36 -18.49 -16.24
C LYS A 107 12.72 -18.26 -14.87
N THR A 108 12.73 -17.02 -14.39
CA THR A 108 12.16 -16.62 -13.10
C THR A 108 11.42 -15.29 -13.21
N ASN A 109 10.45 -15.07 -12.31
CA ASN A 109 9.72 -13.81 -12.19
C ASN A 109 10.43 -12.80 -11.25
N ALA A 110 11.55 -13.19 -10.65
CA ALA A 110 12.39 -12.36 -9.79
C ALA A 110 13.84 -12.39 -10.27
N LYS A 111 14.62 -11.33 -10.00
CA LYS A 111 16.06 -11.34 -10.28
C LYS A 111 16.76 -12.22 -9.24
N ILE A 112 17.51 -13.23 -9.69
CA ILE A 112 18.23 -14.19 -8.84
C ILE A 112 19.71 -14.17 -9.25
N HIS A 113 20.62 -14.29 -8.29
CA HIS A 113 22.06 -14.31 -8.54
C HIS A 113 22.55 -15.71 -8.97
N ALA A 114 21.98 -16.77 -8.38
CA ALA A 114 22.41 -18.16 -8.55
C ALA A 114 21.24 -19.15 -8.77
N PRO A 115 20.40 -19.00 -9.82
CA PRO A 115 19.25 -19.87 -10.07
C PRO A 115 19.56 -21.31 -10.51
N CYS A 116 20.82 -21.67 -10.85
CA CYS A 116 21.14 -23.04 -11.23
C CYS A 116 21.14 -23.96 -9.99
N PRO A 117 20.30 -25.01 -9.92
CA PRO A 117 20.20 -25.88 -8.75
C PRO A 117 21.41 -26.80 -8.57
N HIS A 118 22.23 -26.96 -9.61
CA HIS A 118 23.41 -27.83 -9.57
C HIS A 118 24.67 -27.01 -9.26
N CYS A 119 24.93 -25.99 -10.06
CA CYS A 119 26.21 -25.26 -10.02
C CYS A 119 26.14 -23.97 -9.19
N HIS A 120 24.96 -23.52 -8.78
CA HIS A 120 24.76 -22.24 -8.07
C HIS A 120 25.37 -21.02 -8.80
N GLN A 121 25.44 -21.10 -10.13
CA GLN A 121 25.95 -20.05 -11.00
C GLN A 121 24.89 -19.68 -12.02
N ALA A 122 24.85 -18.42 -12.43
CA ALA A 122 24.08 -18.02 -13.59
C ALA A 122 24.54 -16.70 -14.21
N THR A 123 24.37 -16.64 -15.51
CA THR A 123 24.50 -15.42 -16.32
C THR A 123 23.11 -15.03 -16.78
N LEU A 124 22.70 -13.79 -16.50
CA LEU A 124 21.47 -13.23 -17.05
C LEU A 124 21.66 -13.05 -18.55
N LEU A 125 20.81 -13.70 -19.35
CA LEU A 125 20.82 -13.55 -20.80
C LEU A 125 20.07 -12.30 -21.22
N TYR A 126 18.79 -12.19 -20.82
CA TYR A 126 17.94 -11.04 -21.12
C TYR A 126 16.73 -10.96 -20.19
N THR A 127 16.02 -9.84 -20.25
CA THR A 127 14.75 -9.63 -19.55
C THR A 127 13.61 -9.46 -20.54
N GLY A 128 12.54 -10.23 -20.38
CA GLY A 128 11.35 -10.18 -21.25
C GLY A 128 10.06 -9.87 -20.48
N THR A 129 8.93 -9.90 -21.19
CA THR A 129 7.60 -9.83 -20.58
C THR A 129 6.92 -11.20 -20.63
N ARG A 130 5.88 -11.45 -19.81
CA ARG A 130 5.15 -12.74 -19.87
C ARG A 130 4.58 -13.11 -21.25
N LYS A 131 4.41 -12.13 -22.15
CA LYS A 131 3.88 -12.31 -23.52
C LYS A 131 4.93 -12.72 -24.57
N THR A 132 6.23 -12.64 -24.27
CA THR A 132 7.27 -13.10 -25.21
C THR A 132 7.46 -14.62 -25.06
N THR A 133 6.89 -15.37 -26.00
CA THR A 133 7.25 -16.77 -26.27
C THR A 133 8.55 -16.77 -27.07
N HIS A 134 9.69 -16.94 -26.40
CA HIS A 134 10.94 -17.32 -27.07
C HIS A 134 11.12 -18.84 -26.92
N PRO A 135 11.56 -19.54 -27.99
CA PRO A 135 11.98 -20.92 -27.86
C PRO A 135 13.19 -20.96 -26.92
N LEU A 136 13.12 -21.83 -25.90
CA LEU A 136 14.23 -22.13 -25.00
C LEU A 136 15.17 -23.13 -25.66
#